data_AF-A0A4S4KQE7-F1
#
_entry.id   AF-A0A4S4KQE7-F1
#
_cell.length_a   1.000
_cell.length_b   1.000
_cell.length_c   1.000
_cell.angle_alpha   90.00
_cell.angle_beta   90.00
_cell.angle_gamma   90.00
#
_symmetry.space_group_name_H-M   'P 1'
#
loop_
_entity.id
_entity.type
_entity.pdbx_description
1 polymer ?
#
loop_
_entity_poly.entity_id
_entity_poly.type
_entity_poly.pdbx_seq_one_letter_code
_entity_poly.pdbx_strand_id
1 'polypeptide(L)' 'MDDLDGPEVAKTIYKELFKGGPFDPDDVPYALDAAVQSLRARKLPPSRWATYIHMGV' A
#
# COMPACT_ATOMS: atom_id res chain seq x y z
N MET A 1 -13.03 -10.72 7.46
CA MET A 1 -12.33 -9.43 7.29
C MET A 1 -10.88 -9.80 7.51
N ASP A 2 -10.25 -10.29 6.45
CA ASP A 2 -9.09 -11.20 6.59
C ASP A 2 -7.79 -10.59 6.05
N ASP A 3 -7.84 -9.31 5.64
CA ASP A 3 -6.69 -8.53 5.15
C ASP A 3 -5.75 -9.33 4.23
N LEU A 4 -6.35 -10.16 3.37
CA LEU A 4 -5.64 -11.18 2.60
C LEU A 4 -4.63 -10.56 1.63
N ASP A 5 -4.83 -9.29 1.27
CA ASP A 5 -3.94 -8.55 0.37
C ASP A 5 -3.07 -7.52 1.13
N GLY A 6 -3.18 -7.43 2.46
CA GLY A 6 -2.39 -6.54 3.32
C GLY A 6 -0.87 -6.64 3.11
N PRO A 7 -0.27 -7.84 3.01
CA PRO A 7 1.16 -7.98 2.68
C PRO A 7 1.54 -7.37 1.32
N GLU A 8 0.64 -7.42 0.32
CA GLU A 8 0.90 -6.85 -1.00
C GLU A 8 0.76 -5.31 -0.97
N VAL A 9 -0.15 -4.78 -0.16
CA VAL A 9 -0.26 -3.34 0.12
C VAL A 9 1.04 -2.84 0.73
N ALA A 10 1.51 -3.48 1.81
CA ALA A 10 2.76 -3.12 2.49
C ALA A 10 3.96 -3.14 1.53
N LYS A 11 4.11 -4.21 0.75
CA LYS A 11 5.18 -4.36 -0.23
C LYS A 11 5.16 -3.26 -1.28
N THR A 12 3.98 -2.87 -1.76
CA THR A 12 3.86 -1.80 -2.76
C THR A 12 4.24 -0.45 -2.17
N ILE A 13 3.77 -0.16 -0.96
CA ILE A 13 4.11 1.08 -0.24
C ILE A 13 5.62 1.19 -0.04
N TYR A 14 6.28 0.18 0.51
CA TYR A 14 7.73 0.22 0.72
C TYR A 14 8.52 0.33 -0.58
N LYS A 15 8.06 -0.34 -1.65
CA LYS A 15 8.69 -0.19 -2.95
C LYS A 15 8.66 1.24 -3.44
N GLU A 16 7.53 1.93 -3.33
CA GLU A 16 7.43 3.33 -3.76
C GLU A 16 8.18 4.28 -2.81
N LEU A 17 8.12 4.07 -1.49
CA LEU A 17 8.84 4.90 -0.50
C LEU A 17 10.36 4.83 -0.62
N PHE A 18 10.91 3.72 -1.11
CA PHE A 18 12.34 3.54 -1.31
C PHE A 18 12.74 3.63 -2.79
N LYS A 19 11.84 4.11 -3.65
CA LYS A 19 12.09 4.27 -5.07
C LYS A 19 12.76 5.60 -5.37
N GLY A 20 14.07 5.57 -5.34
CA GLY A 20 14.90 6.69 -5.78
C GLY A 20 15.10 7.72 -4.67
N GLY A 21 16.34 7.80 -4.20
CA GLY A 21 16.75 8.79 -3.21
C GLY A 21 16.40 8.42 -1.76
N PRO A 22 16.70 9.32 -0.82
CA PRO A 22 16.37 9.17 0.59
C PRO A 22 14.86 9.08 0.79
N PHE A 23 14.43 8.41 1.85
CA PHE A 23 13.04 8.38 2.26
C PHE A 23 12.51 9.78 2.55
N ASP A 24 11.42 10.16 1.88
CA ASP A 24 10.64 11.36 2.15
C ASP A 24 9.28 10.96 2.75
N PRO A 25 8.95 11.40 3.99
CA PRO A 25 7.64 11.17 4.58
C PRO A 25 6.47 11.68 3.73
N ASP A 26 6.69 12.71 2.90
CA ASP A 26 5.66 13.28 2.03
C ASP A 26 5.26 12.32 0.88
N ASP A 27 6.06 11.27 0.63
CA ASP A 27 5.76 10.25 -0.38
C ASP A 27 4.76 9.18 0.11
N VAL A 28 4.51 9.08 1.42
CA VAL A 28 3.58 8.10 2.02
C VAL A 28 2.17 8.12 1.39
N PRO A 29 1.48 9.26 1.23
CA PRO A 29 0.16 9.29 0.58
C PRO A 29 0.20 8.83 -0.89
N TYR A 30 1.27 9.14 -1.62
CA TYR A 30 1.43 8.72 -3.03
C TYR A 30 1.71 7.22 -3.14
N ALA A 31 2.54 6.68 -2.25
CA ALA A 31 2.82 5.25 -2.17
C ALA A 31 1.55 4.42 -1.84
N LEU A 32 0.70 4.94 -0.94
CA LEU A 32 -0.59 4.34 -0.64
C LEU A 32 -1.54 4.37 -1.86
N ASP A 33 -1.63 5.51 -2.56
CA ASP A 33 -2.46 5.62 -3.75
C ASP A 33 -2.02 4.64 -4.85
N ALA A 34 -0.71 4.51 -5.09
CA ALA A 34 -0.16 3.54 -6.03
C ALA A 34 -0.58 2.09 -5.68
N ALA A 35 -0.53 1.72 -4.39
CA ALA A 35 -1.02 0.43 -3.92
C ALA A 35 -2.52 0.25 -4.19
N VAL A 36 -3.35 1.26 -3.91
CA VAL A 36 -4.80 1.21 -4.15
C VAL A 36 -5.12 1.10 -5.64
N GLN A 37 -4.43 1.85 -6.50
CA GLN A 37 -4.59 1.77 -7.95
C GLN A 37 -4.30 0.36 -8.48
N SER A 38 -3.22 -0.27 -8.00
CA SER A 38 -2.86 -1.65 -8.35
C SER A 38 -3.93 -2.67 -7.94
N LEU A 39 -4.47 -2.55 -6.73
CA LEU A 39 -5.53 -3.44 -6.22
C LEU A 39 -6.84 -3.27 -7.01
N ARG A 40 -7.19 -2.03 -7.37
CA ARG A 40 -8.34 -1.71 -8.22
C ARG A 40 -8.20 -2.27 -9.63
N ALA A 41 -7.01 -2.15 -10.24
CA ALA A 41 -6.72 -2.72 -11.55
C ALA A 41 -6.90 -4.26 -11.56
N ARG A 42 -6.61 -4.92 -10.42
CA ARG A 42 -6.80 -6.36 -10.20
C ARG A 42 -8.24 -6.74 -9.81
N LYS A 43 -9.16 -5.77 -9.72
CA LYS A 43 -10.57 -5.96 -9.31
C LYS A 43 -10.72 -6.65 -7.96
N LEU A 44 -9.77 -6.45 -7.03
CA LEU A 44 -9.85 -7.02 -5.69
C LEU A 44 -10.89 -6.26 -4.85
N PRO A 45 -11.84 -6.96 -4.19
CA PRO A 45 -12.87 -6.31 -3.41
C PRO A 45 -12.22 -5.52 -2.25
N PRO A 46 -12.68 -4.27 -1.99
CA PRO A 46 -12.12 -3.41 -0.94
C PRO A 46 -12.06 -4.06 0.44
N SER A 47 -12.97 -4.97 0.76
CA SER A 47 -12.99 -5.70 2.04
C SER A 47 -11.74 -6.55 2.32
N ARG A 48 -10.88 -6.78 1.32
CA ARG A 48 -9.62 -7.54 1.46
C ARG A 48 -8.37 -6.69 1.75
N TRP A 49 -8.47 -5.36 1.66
CA TRP A 49 -7.32 -4.45 1.81
C TRP A 49 -7.67 -3.09 2.42
N ALA A 50 -8.91 -2.61 2.35
CA ALA A 50 -9.32 -1.33 2.92
C ALA A 50 -9.30 -1.32 4.45
N THR A 51 -9.31 -2.51 5.06
CA THR A 51 -9.18 -2.71 6.50
C THR A 51 -7.72 -2.87 6.94
N TYR A 52 -6.78 -2.77 6.00
CA TYR A 52 -5.36 -2.78 6.31
C TYR A 52 -5.02 -1.60 7.21
N ILE A 53 -4.55 -1.90 8.42
CA ILE A 53 -4.00 -0.91 9.34
C ILE A 53 -2.51 -1.21 9.45
N HIS A 54 -1.68 -0.32 8.91
CA HIS A 54 -0.25 -0.36 9.18
C HIS A 54 0.00 0.24 10.57
N MET A 55 0.54 -0.56 11.48
CA MET A 55 1.04 -0.08 12.77
C MET A 55 2.55 -0.35 12.85
N GLY A 56 3.35 0.70 12.75
CA GLY A 56 4.80 0.61 12.88
C GLY A 56 5.55 1.86 12.39
N VAL A 57 6.82 1.92 12.80
CA VAL A 57 8.01 2.21 11.98
C VAL A 57 8.99 1.08 12.27
#